data_AF-A0A7W7V9W3-F1
#
_entry.id   AF-A0A7W7V9W3-F1
#
_cell.length_a   1.000
_cell.length_b   1.000
_cell.length_c   1.000
_cell.angle_alpha   90.00
_cell.angle_beta   90.00
_cell.angle_gamma   90.00
#
_symmetry.space_group_name_H-M   'P 1'
#
loop_
_entity.id
_entity.type
_entity.pdbx_description
1 polymer ?
#
loop_
_entity_poly.entity_id
_entity_poly.type
_entity_poly.pdbx_seq_one_letter_code
_entity_poly.pdbx_strand_id
1 'polypeptide(L)'
;MPSLVASGRRAFVSGKKKQNTPKATVIADWRGRTLWTDALRPGRMHDAMAARNEGIAVCFQHFPDVEVLLDDGCLGLSRDHRGQAVTPPGKPRPGALPGRVEQWERDRRWHSSDRIAVEHALAGHKRWKQLTRWTHRRDRLPDTYRAIASLVSDRTIYV
;
A
#
# COMPACT_ATOMS: atom_id res chain seq x y z
N MET A 1 42.64 -7.58 2.74
CA MET A 1 41.29 -6.98 2.82
C MET A 1 40.27 -8.08 2.58
N PRO A 2 39.61 -8.62 3.62
CA PRO A 2 38.64 -9.70 3.43
C PRO A 2 37.34 -9.16 2.84
N SER A 3 36.75 -9.93 1.93
CA SER A 3 35.52 -9.61 1.19
C SER A 3 34.30 -9.70 2.12
N LEU A 4 33.54 -8.60 2.18
CA LEU A 4 32.24 -8.57 2.87
C LEU A 4 31.24 -9.46 2.11
N VAL A 5 31.00 -10.65 2.66
CA VAL A 5 29.93 -11.55 2.25
C VAL A 5 28.59 -10.81 2.31
N ALA A 6 27.84 -10.87 1.21
CA ALA A 6 26.58 -10.18 0.97
C ALA A 6 25.43 -10.59 1.93
N SER A 7 25.49 -10.13 3.18
CA SER A 7 24.51 -10.39 4.25
C SER A 7 23.25 -9.51 4.17
N GLY A 8 22.74 -9.27 2.96
CA GLY A 8 21.55 -8.41 2.75
C GLY A 8 20.57 -8.93 1.70
N ARG A 9 20.90 -10.03 1.00
CA ARG A 9 20.12 -10.48 -0.17
C ARG A 9 18.80 -11.16 0.16
N ARG A 10 18.61 -11.70 1.38
CA ARG A 10 17.38 -12.42 1.78
C ARG A 10 16.29 -11.52 2.36
N ALA A 11 16.64 -10.33 2.86
CA ALA A 11 15.68 -9.43 3.51
C ALA A 11 14.68 -8.77 2.55
N PHE A 12 14.93 -8.80 1.24
CA PHE A 12 14.14 -8.07 0.26
C PHE A 12 13.30 -8.98 -0.64
N VAL A 13 13.45 -10.31 -0.50
CA VAL A 13 12.78 -11.29 -1.35
C VAL A 13 11.30 -11.33 -0.97
N SER A 14 10.44 -10.85 -1.87
CA SER A 14 9.00 -11.08 -1.76
C SER A 14 8.73 -12.57 -1.92
N GLY A 15 8.11 -13.22 -0.92
CA GLY A 15 7.81 -14.65 -0.98
C GLY A 15 6.94 -15.06 -2.18
N LYS A 16 6.12 -14.14 -2.70
CA LYS A 16 5.21 -14.36 -3.83
C LYS A 16 5.90 -14.25 -5.18
N LYS A 17 6.84 -13.32 -5.33
CA LYS A 17 7.56 -13.06 -6.59
C LYS A 17 8.96 -13.70 -6.62
N LYS A 18 9.44 -14.22 -5.47
CA LYS A 18 10.82 -14.69 -5.24
C LYS A 18 11.89 -13.71 -5.75
N GLN A 19 11.56 -12.42 -5.74
CA GLN A 19 12.40 -11.33 -6.24
C GLN A 19 12.55 -10.27 -5.16
N ASN A 20 13.72 -9.63 -5.17
CA ASN A 20 14.00 -8.50 -4.31
C ASN A 20 13.24 -7.26 -4.80
N THR A 21 12.07 -6.99 -4.23
CA THR A 21 11.21 -5.88 -4.64
C THR A 21 11.04 -4.91 -3.49
N PRO A 22 11.69 -3.74 -3.50
CA PRO A 22 11.36 -2.68 -2.56
C PRO A 22 9.90 -2.25 -2.78
N LYS A 23 9.18 -2.00 -1.69
CA LYS A 23 7.78 -1.59 -1.70
C LYS A 23 7.66 -0.17 -1.15
N ALA A 24 6.68 0.58 -1.62
CA ALA A 24 6.22 1.80 -0.96
C ALA A 24 4.73 1.65 -0.63
N THR A 25 4.28 2.37 0.39
CA THR A 25 2.87 2.61 0.63
C THR A 25 2.50 3.93 -0.04
N VAL A 26 1.36 3.96 -0.73
CA VAL A 26 0.81 5.16 -1.36
C VAL A 26 -0.57 5.38 -0.77
N ILE A 27 -0.84 6.61 -0.37
CA ILE A 27 -2.17 7.08 -0.01
C ILE A 27 -2.65 8.01 -1.10
N ALA A 28 -3.88 7.79 -1.53
CA ALA A 28 -4.54 8.60 -2.52
C ALA A 28 -5.93 8.99 -2.02
N ASP A 29 -6.45 10.09 -2.55
CA ASP A 29 -7.85 10.45 -2.34
C ASP A 29 -8.79 9.69 -3.29
N TRP A 30 -10.09 9.96 -3.15
CA TRP A 30 -11.15 9.35 -3.95
C TRP A 30 -11.08 9.70 -5.46
N ARG A 31 -10.31 10.71 -5.87
CA ARG A 31 -10.04 11.06 -7.28
C ARG A 31 -8.79 10.36 -7.82
N GLY A 32 -8.10 9.56 -7.00
CA GLY A 32 -6.85 8.89 -7.36
C GLY A 32 -5.63 9.82 -7.34
N ARG A 33 -5.72 10.96 -6.66
CA ARG A 33 -4.60 11.89 -6.47
C ARG A 33 -3.72 11.39 -5.35
N THR A 34 -2.41 11.28 -5.58
CA THR A 34 -1.48 10.83 -4.54
C THR A 34 -1.35 11.92 -3.48
N LEU A 35 -1.72 11.61 -2.24
CA LEU A 35 -1.60 12.54 -1.10
C LEU A 35 -0.29 12.32 -0.34
N TRP A 36 0.14 11.06 -0.24
CA TRP A 36 1.33 10.71 0.52
C TRP A 36 1.96 9.42 -0.01
N THR A 37 3.28 9.33 0.13
CA THR A 37 3.99 8.08 -0.02
C THR A 37 5.01 7.91 1.09
N ASP A 38 5.10 6.69 1.58
CA ASP A 38 6.07 6.30 2.59
C ASP A 38 7.45 5.97 1.95
N ALA A 39 8.49 5.84 2.79
CA ALA A 39 9.80 5.40 2.37
C ALA A 39 9.76 4.00 1.73
N LEU A 40 10.74 3.73 0.86
CA LEU A 40 10.89 2.40 0.29
C LEU A 40 11.38 1.42 1.35
N ARG A 41 10.60 0.35 1.54
CA ARG A 41 10.85 -0.70 2.51
C ARG A 41 11.23 -2.02 1.85
N PRO A 42 11.86 -2.96 2.58
CA PRO A 42 12.12 -4.30 2.09
C PRO A 42 10.84 -5.06 1.72
N GLY A 43 10.85 -5.78 0.59
CA GLY A 43 9.69 -6.52 0.09
C GLY A 43 9.15 -7.63 0.98
N ARG A 44 9.95 -8.09 1.97
CA ARG A 44 9.51 -9.06 2.99
C ARG A 44 8.59 -8.44 4.05
N MET A 45 8.65 -7.13 4.23
CA MET A 45 7.88 -6.47 5.27
C MET A 45 6.38 -6.61 4.94
N HIS A 46 5.62 -7.12 5.90
CA HIS A 46 4.19 -7.30 5.76
C HIS A 46 3.51 -5.95 5.64
N ASP A 47 2.51 -5.82 4.77
CA ASP A 47 1.90 -4.53 4.48
C ASP A 47 1.20 -3.94 5.73
N ALA A 48 0.58 -4.77 6.59
CA ALA A 48 0.10 -4.33 7.91
C ALA A 48 1.21 -3.75 8.81
N MET A 49 2.40 -4.34 8.83
CA MET A 49 3.50 -3.86 9.67
C MET A 49 4.02 -2.51 9.16
N ALA A 50 4.11 -2.36 7.83
CA ALA A 50 4.45 -1.10 7.21
C ALA A 50 3.41 -0.02 7.57
N ALA A 51 2.12 -0.33 7.42
CA ALA A 51 1.05 0.60 7.74
C ALA A 51 1.03 1.02 9.23
N ARG A 52 1.45 0.14 10.15
CA ARG A 52 1.60 0.41 11.59
C ARG A 52 2.79 1.30 11.93
N ASN A 53 3.97 0.93 11.43
CA ASN A 53 5.24 1.48 11.96
C ASN A 53 5.76 2.68 11.18
N GLU A 54 5.58 2.65 9.86
CA GLU A 54 6.10 3.67 8.94
C GLU A 54 4.95 4.41 8.24
N GLY A 55 3.73 3.89 8.40
CA GLY A 55 2.55 4.23 7.64
C GLY A 55 1.54 5.15 8.33
N ILE A 56 0.29 4.98 7.92
CA ILE A 56 -0.84 5.85 8.24
C ILE A 56 -1.32 5.76 9.70
N ALA A 57 -0.91 4.74 10.45
CA ALA A 57 -1.41 4.51 11.81
C ALA A 57 -1.10 5.65 12.77
N VAL A 58 0.03 6.34 12.60
CA VAL A 58 0.37 7.53 13.39
C VAL A 58 -0.61 8.66 13.13
N CYS A 59 -1.06 8.85 11.89
CA CYS A 59 -2.02 9.90 11.55
C CYS A 59 -3.36 9.71 12.25
N PHE A 60 -3.80 8.46 12.46
CA PHE A 60 -5.07 8.19 13.16
C PHE A 60 -5.09 8.73 14.59
N GLN A 61 -3.93 8.86 15.24
CA GLN A 61 -3.82 9.44 16.58
C GLN A 61 -4.04 10.96 16.59
N HIS A 62 -3.74 11.62 15.46
CA HIS A 62 -3.82 13.07 15.33
C HIS A 62 -5.07 13.55 14.58
N PHE A 63 -5.68 12.69 13.78
CA PHE A 63 -6.81 13.00 12.92
C PHE A 63 -7.95 11.99 13.14
N PRO A 64 -8.75 12.14 14.20
CA PRO A 64 -9.78 11.17 14.58
C PRO A 64 -10.86 10.97 13.52
N ASP A 65 -11.15 12.01 12.73
CA ASP A 65 -12.20 12.00 11.71
C ASP A 65 -11.74 11.49 10.34
N VAL A 66 -10.47 11.08 10.22
CA VAL A 66 -9.92 10.58 8.95
C VAL A 66 -10.12 9.08 8.84
N GLU A 67 -10.84 8.68 7.80
CA GLU A 67 -10.95 7.29 7.37
C GLU A 67 -10.03 6.99 6.18
N VAL A 68 -9.44 5.80 6.19
CA VAL A 68 -8.51 5.32 5.15
C VAL A 68 -8.92 3.93 4.73
N LEU A 69 -9.19 3.79 3.45
CA LEU A 69 -9.46 2.52 2.81
C LEU A 69 -8.15 1.77 2.55
N LEU A 70 -8.08 0.52 3.02
CA LEU A 70 -6.89 -0.31 3.02
C LEU A 70 -7.13 -1.65 2.34
N ASP A 71 -6.05 -2.30 1.94
CA ASP A 71 -6.09 -3.64 1.35
C ASP A 71 -6.30 -4.74 2.42
N ASP A 72 -6.64 -5.96 1.98
CA ASP A 72 -6.85 -7.10 2.89
C ASP A 72 -5.63 -7.43 3.75
N GLY A 73 -4.43 -7.18 3.23
CA GLY A 73 -3.15 -7.35 3.90
C GLY A 73 -2.95 -6.42 5.09
N CYS A 74 -3.85 -5.45 5.29
CA CYS A 74 -3.87 -4.52 6.42
C CYS A 74 -5.00 -4.81 7.41
N LEU A 75 -5.66 -5.98 7.36
CA LEU A 75 -6.75 -6.35 8.27
C LEU A 75 -6.41 -6.15 9.77
N GLY A 76 -5.16 -6.37 10.16
CA GLY A 76 -4.69 -6.11 11.52
C GLY A 76 -4.87 -4.65 11.95
N LEU A 77 -4.67 -3.69 11.03
CA LEU A 77 -4.81 -2.26 11.28
C LEU A 77 -6.25 -1.86 11.56
N SER A 78 -7.20 -2.47 10.86
CA SER A 78 -8.63 -2.25 11.07
C SER A 78 -9.09 -2.65 12.48
N ARG A 79 -8.43 -3.64 13.08
CA ARG A 79 -8.70 -4.02 14.48
C ARG A 79 -8.18 -3.01 15.49
N ASP A 80 -7.02 -2.43 15.22
CA ASP A 80 -6.34 -1.48 16.10
C ASP A 80 -6.98 -0.08 16.03
N HIS A 81 -7.47 0.32 14.85
CA HIS A 81 -8.05 1.63 14.57
C HIS A 81 -9.45 1.50 13.95
N ARG A 82 -10.41 1.04 14.76
CA ARG A 82 -11.80 0.84 14.31
C ARG A 82 -12.43 2.16 13.88
N GLY A 83 -13.18 2.15 12.79
CA GLY A 83 -13.78 3.36 12.20
C GLY A 83 -12.83 4.08 11.24
N GLN A 84 -11.55 4.19 11.59
CA GLN A 84 -10.58 4.92 10.75
C GLN A 84 -9.90 4.02 9.70
N ALA A 85 -9.48 2.80 10.07
CA ALA A 85 -8.83 1.86 9.15
C ALA A 85 -9.88 0.89 8.55
N VAL A 86 -10.39 1.22 7.37
CA VAL A 86 -11.43 0.44 6.69
C VAL A 86 -10.77 -0.60 5.78
N THR A 87 -11.07 -1.88 5.96
CA THR A 87 -10.55 -2.99 5.14
C THR A 87 -11.70 -3.81 4.55
N PRO A 88 -11.46 -4.63 3.50
CA PRO A 88 -12.53 -5.41 2.89
C PRO A 88 -13.20 -6.32 3.90
N PRO A 89 -14.52 -6.52 3.80
CA PRO A 89 -15.23 -7.37 4.74
C PRO A 89 -14.70 -8.81 4.66
N GLY A 90 -14.46 -9.39 5.83
CA GLY A 90 -13.97 -10.77 5.95
C GLY A 90 -14.95 -11.76 5.32
N LYS A 91 -14.41 -12.78 4.65
CA LYS A 91 -15.23 -13.81 4.00
C LYS A 91 -16.13 -14.52 5.05
N PRO A 92 -17.43 -14.70 4.77
CA PRO A 92 -18.33 -15.45 5.65
C PRO A 92 -17.84 -16.89 5.85
N ARG A 93 -18.15 -17.47 7.01
CA ARG A 93 -17.86 -18.89 7.29
C ARG A 93 -18.72 -19.79 6.38
N PRO A 94 -18.24 -21.01 6.05
CA PRO A 94 -19.08 -22.01 5.40
C PRO A 94 -20.38 -22.22 6.19
N GLY A 95 -21.52 -22.29 5.49
CA GLY A 95 -22.84 -22.43 6.12
C GLY A 95 -23.48 -21.13 6.65
N ALA A 96 -22.90 -19.96 6.35
CA ALA A 96 -23.56 -18.68 6.65
C ALA A 96 -24.91 -18.57 5.92
N LEU A 97 -25.88 -17.90 6.56
CA LEU A 97 -27.19 -17.63 5.98
C LEU A 97 -27.07 -16.91 4.62
N PRO A 98 -27.92 -17.23 3.62
CA PRO A 98 -27.87 -16.61 2.29
C PRO A 98 -27.81 -15.08 2.33
N GLY A 99 -28.69 -14.45 3.11
CA GLY A 99 -28.70 -12.98 3.26
C GLY A 99 -27.40 -12.39 3.82
N ARG A 100 -26.63 -13.16 4.60
CA ARG A 100 -25.31 -12.71 5.07
C ARG A 100 -24.23 -12.82 3.99
N VAL A 101 -24.34 -13.81 3.11
CA VAL A 101 -23.45 -13.94 1.95
C VAL A 101 -23.73 -12.80 0.97
N GLU A 102 -25.00 -12.52 0.67
CA GLU A 102 -25.40 -11.40 -0.20
C GLU A 102 -24.93 -10.05 0.33
N GLN A 103 -25.07 -9.80 1.63
CA GLN A 103 -24.56 -8.57 2.25
C GLN A 103 -23.04 -8.45 2.08
N TRP A 104 -22.30 -9.53 2.33
CA TRP A 104 -20.85 -9.55 2.14
C TRP A 104 -20.44 -9.28 0.69
N GLU A 105 -21.16 -9.84 -0.30
CA GLU A 105 -20.88 -9.58 -1.71
C GLU A 105 -21.11 -8.11 -2.09
N ARG A 106 -22.18 -7.50 -1.57
CA ARG A 106 -22.46 -6.06 -1.77
C ARG A 106 -21.35 -5.20 -1.16
N ASP A 107 -21.00 -5.43 0.10
CA ASP A 107 -19.98 -4.65 0.81
C ASP A 107 -18.60 -4.81 0.17
N ARG A 108 -18.26 -6.05 -0.23
CA ARG A 108 -17.01 -6.34 -0.94
C ARG A 108 -16.97 -5.65 -2.30
N ARG A 109 -18.09 -5.59 -3.02
CA ARG A 109 -18.18 -4.89 -4.30
C ARG A 109 -17.99 -3.39 -4.13
N TRP A 110 -18.67 -2.77 -3.15
CA TRP A 110 -18.48 -1.36 -2.81
C TRP A 110 -17.02 -1.04 -2.50
N HIS A 111 -16.43 -1.81 -1.58
CA HIS A 111 -15.02 -1.64 -1.23
C HIS A 111 -14.09 -1.83 -2.44
N SER A 112 -14.40 -2.75 -3.36
CA SER A 112 -13.60 -2.92 -4.58
C SER A 112 -13.74 -1.74 -5.54
N SER A 113 -14.92 -1.14 -5.64
CA SER A 113 -15.15 0.05 -6.45
C SER A 113 -14.38 1.25 -5.93
N ASP A 114 -14.41 1.49 -4.61
CA ASP A 114 -13.71 2.63 -4.01
C ASP A 114 -12.18 2.51 -4.16
N ARG A 115 -11.65 1.27 -4.15
CA ARG A 115 -10.23 1.00 -4.39
C ARG A 115 -9.76 1.32 -5.81
N ILE A 116 -10.65 1.48 -6.78
CA ILE A 116 -10.26 1.81 -8.17
C ILE A 116 -9.45 3.13 -8.21
N ALA A 117 -9.80 4.11 -7.37
CA ALA A 117 -9.07 5.38 -7.28
C ALA A 117 -7.59 5.19 -6.91
N VAL A 118 -7.30 4.39 -5.86
CA VAL A 118 -5.92 4.11 -5.46
C VAL A 118 -5.19 3.24 -6.48
N GLU A 119 -5.90 2.34 -7.18
CA GLU A 119 -5.31 1.57 -8.28
C GLU A 119 -4.88 2.46 -9.44
N HIS A 120 -5.66 3.50 -9.76
CA HIS A 120 -5.25 4.52 -10.74
C HIS A 120 -4.04 5.34 -10.29
N ALA A 121 -3.99 5.72 -9.01
CA ALA A 121 -2.82 6.38 -8.43
C ALA A 121 -1.58 5.50 -8.59
N LEU A 122 -1.65 4.23 -8.13
CA LEU A 122 -0.58 3.25 -8.24
C LEU A 122 -0.16 2.98 -9.70
N ALA A 123 -1.11 2.97 -10.63
CA ALA A 123 -0.81 2.89 -12.05
C ALA A 123 -0.02 4.12 -12.53
N GLY A 124 -0.34 5.31 -12.04
CA GLY A 124 0.43 6.54 -12.25
C GLY A 124 1.90 6.38 -11.84
N HIS A 125 2.16 5.91 -10.62
CA HIS A 125 3.50 5.59 -10.14
C HIS A 125 4.19 4.57 -11.07
N LYS A 126 3.54 3.45 -11.37
CA LYS A 126 4.10 2.37 -12.21
C LYS A 126 4.36 2.78 -13.66
N ARG A 127 3.63 3.75 -14.21
CA ARG A 127 3.82 4.25 -15.59
C ARG A 127 5.14 4.98 -15.79
N TRP A 128 5.79 5.45 -14.73
CA TRP A 128 7.10 6.09 -14.84
C TRP A 128 8.18 5.07 -15.23
N LYS A 129 8.51 5.03 -16.53
CA LYS A 129 9.51 4.11 -17.14
C LYS A 129 10.85 4.05 -16.40
N GLN A 130 11.22 5.11 -15.69
CA GLN A 130 12.45 5.14 -14.90
C GLN A 130 12.42 4.14 -13.74
N LEU A 131 11.29 3.98 -13.04
CA LEU A 131 11.18 3.05 -11.91
C LEU A 131 11.50 1.61 -12.30
N THR A 132 11.04 1.18 -13.49
CA THR A 132 11.34 -0.16 -14.01
C THR A 132 12.85 -0.39 -14.16
N ARG A 133 13.60 0.63 -14.62
CA ARG A 133 15.07 0.57 -14.78
C ARG A 133 15.78 0.50 -13.43
N TRP A 134 15.26 1.19 -12.41
CA TRP A 134 15.87 1.26 -11.08
C TRP A 134 15.56 0.07 -10.17
N THR A 135 14.64 -0.83 -10.55
CA THR A 135 14.40 -2.11 -9.83
C THR A 135 15.70 -2.90 -9.58
N HIS A 136 16.72 -2.68 -10.40
CA HIS A 136 18.04 -3.32 -10.29
C HIS A 136 19.14 -2.47 -9.61
N ARG A 137 18.96 -1.15 -9.43
CA ARG A 137 19.95 -0.22 -8.85
C ARG A 137 19.37 0.45 -7.60
N ARG A 138 19.77 -0.06 -6.43
CA ARG A 138 19.09 0.18 -5.14
C ARG A 138 19.48 1.45 -4.42
N ASP A 139 20.69 1.92 -4.64
CA ASP A 139 21.32 3.03 -3.93
C ASP A 139 20.59 4.36 -4.18
N ARG A 140 20.05 4.57 -5.40
CA ARG A 140 19.36 5.81 -5.79
C ARG A 140 17.85 5.69 -5.90
N LEU A 141 17.32 4.47 -5.77
CA LEU A 141 15.90 4.19 -5.96
C LEU A 141 15.01 4.93 -4.95
N PRO A 142 15.35 5.04 -3.64
CA PRO A 142 14.55 5.81 -2.68
C PRO A 142 14.37 7.27 -3.07
N ASP A 143 15.46 7.97 -3.41
CA ASP A 143 15.40 9.39 -3.77
C ASP A 143 14.68 9.60 -5.10
N THR A 144 14.92 8.71 -6.07
CA THR A 144 14.22 8.75 -7.37
C THR A 144 12.72 8.53 -7.20
N TYR A 145 12.32 7.56 -6.36
CA TYR A 145 10.92 7.26 -6.11
C TYR A 145 10.20 8.42 -5.41
N ARG A 146 10.84 9.05 -4.41
CA ARG A 146 10.31 10.25 -3.75
C ARG A 146 10.10 11.40 -4.73
N ALA A 147 11.09 11.69 -5.58
CA ALA A 147 10.97 12.73 -6.60
C ALA A 147 9.81 12.47 -7.58
N ILE A 148 9.64 11.21 -8.01
CA ILE A 148 8.52 10.81 -8.86
C ILE A 148 7.19 10.95 -8.13
N ALA A 149 7.11 10.56 -6.86
CA ALA A 149 5.89 10.66 -6.08
C ALA A 149 5.45 12.12 -5.90
N SER A 150 6.39 13.04 -5.67
CA SER A 150 6.12 14.48 -5.67
C SER A 150 5.56 14.95 -7.01
N LEU A 151 6.18 14.55 -8.12
CA LEU A 151 5.71 14.93 -9.46
C LEU A 151 4.34 14.34 -9.82
N VAL A 152 4.05 13.10 -9.38
CA VAL A 152 2.73 12.46 -9.54
C VAL A 152 1.68 13.19 -8.72
N SER A 153 2.01 13.58 -7.49
CA SER A 153 1.16 14.38 -6.63
C SER A 153 0.83 15.73 -7.28
N ASP A 154 1.84 16.47 -7.75
CA ASP A 154 1.66 17.81 -8.32
C ASP A 154 0.82 17.79 -9.61
N ARG A 155 1.01 16.79 -10.47
CA ARG A 155 0.21 16.64 -11.70
C ARG A 155 -1.29 16.51 -11.41
N THR A 156 -1.64 15.97 -10.25
CA THR A 156 -3.03 15.74 -9.88
C THR A 156 -3.73 16.96 -9.27
N ILE A 157 -3.01 18.06 -9.04
CA ILE A 157 -3.58 19.33 -8.55
C ILE A 157 -4.28 20.11 -9.69
N TYR A 158 -3.93 19.86 -10.95
CA TYR A 158 -4.37 20.65 -12.11
C TYR A 158 -5.38 19.93 -13.05
N VAL A 159 -6.08 18.89 -12.56
CA VAL A 159 -7.05 18.09 -13.36
C VAL A 159 -8.40 17.94 -12.68
#